data_AF-A0A899FYY1-F1
#
_entry.id   AF-A0A899FYY1-F1
#
_cell.length_a   1.000
_cell.length_b   1.000
_cell.length_c   1.000
_cell.angle_alpha   90.00
_cell.angle_beta   90.00
_cell.angle_gamma   90.00
#
_symmetry.space_group_name_H-M   'P 1'
#
loop_
_entity.id
_entity.type
_entity.pdbx_description
1 polymer ?
#
loop_
_entity_poly.entity_id
_entity_poly.type
_entity_poly.pdbx_seq_one_letter_code
_entity_poly.pdbx_strand_id
1 'polypeptide(L)'
;MHMWNQEKRHLETFTELLTVHNVRATGLKHVCKTLGFALGAGTALLGVKPAMACTEAVETVIGGHYNDQLRETMCLRGYSSEMDDLREKIRKFRDEELEHLDIAVNSWDSKSSFAHGLITNIVKTGCILAIWVCKRI
;
A
#
# COMPACT_ATOMS: atom_id res chain seq x y z
N MET A 1 -3.72 -14.22 9.49
CA MET A 1 -2.24 -14.19 9.56
C MET A 1 -1.56 -14.11 8.21
N HIS A 2 -2.14 -14.64 7.12
CA HIS A 2 -1.55 -14.59 5.77
C HIS A 2 -1.24 -13.16 5.29
N MET A 3 -2.26 -12.29 5.23
CA MET A 3 -2.16 -10.87 4.82
C MET A 3 -1.09 -10.10 5.61
N TRP A 4 -1.11 -10.21 6.95
CA TRP A 4 -0.11 -9.58 7.83
C TRP A 4 1.33 -10.01 7.52
N ASN A 5 1.55 -11.29 7.21
CA ASN A 5 2.88 -11.80 6.88
C ASN A 5 3.36 -11.30 5.50
N GLN A 6 2.45 -11.09 4.54
CA GLN A 6 2.76 -10.48 3.25
C GLN A 6 3.17 -9.03 3.43
N GLU A 7 2.37 -8.23 4.13
CA GLU A 7 2.65 -6.83 4.45
C GLU A 7 3.99 -6.60 5.16
N LYS A 8 4.30 -7.47 6.14
CA LYS A 8 5.60 -7.46 6.81
C LYS A 8 6.74 -7.71 5.82
N ARG A 9 6.56 -8.67 4.90
CA ARG A 9 7.55 -9.00 3.86
C ARG A 9 7.72 -7.86 2.85
N HIS A 10 6.65 -7.15 2.49
CA HIS A 10 6.73 -5.97 1.64
C HIS A 10 7.61 -4.90 2.28
N LEU A 11 7.33 -4.57 3.54
CA LEU A 11 8.09 -3.59 4.31
C LEU A 11 9.57 -3.97 4.45
N GLU A 12 9.86 -5.24 4.76
CA GLU A 12 11.21 -5.77 4.86
C GLU A 12 11.96 -5.64 3.53
N THR A 13 11.32 -6.09 2.43
CA THR A 13 11.90 -6.05 1.08
C THR A 13 12.23 -4.64 0.64
N PHE A 14 11.31 -3.68 0.81
CA PHE A 14 11.59 -2.28 0.44
C PHE A 14 12.64 -1.65 1.35
N THR A 15 12.66 -1.99 2.64
CA THR A 15 13.70 -1.50 3.57
C THR A 15 15.09 -2.00 3.16
N GLU A 16 15.18 -3.26 2.74
CA GLU A 16 16.40 -3.85 2.22
C GLU A 16 16.83 -3.15 0.92
N LEU A 17 15.92 -2.98 -0.04
CA LEU A 17 16.20 -2.29 -1.31
C LEU A 17 16.69 -0.86 -1.09
N LEU A 18 16.09 -0.10 -0.17
CA LEU A 18 16.58 1.23 0.21
C LEU A 18 18.03 1.18 0.69
N THR A 19 18.37 0.17 1.50
CA THR A 19 19.71 0.00 2.06
C THR A 19 20.73 -0.41 0.98
N VAL A 20 20.42 -1.45 0.20
CA VAL A 20 21.30 -2.00 -0.84
C VAL A 20 21.62 -0.95 -1.91
N HIS A 21 20.65 -0.14 -2.31
CA HIS A 21 20.83 0.89 -3.32
C HIS A 21 21.23 2.26 -2.77
N ASN A 22 21.50 2.36 -1.46
CA ASN A 22 21.81 3.63 -0.77
C ASN A 22 20.78 4.74 -1.05
N VAL A 23 19.50 4.37 -1.18
CA VAL A 23 18.40 5.30 -1.39
C VAL A 23 17.90 5.79 -0.04
N ARG A 24 17.88 7.11 0.14
CA ARG A 24 17.36 7.72 1.36
C ARG A 24 15.85 7.48 1.46
N ALA A 25 15.39 6.91 2.57
CA ALA A 25 13.98 6.85 2.91
C ALA A 25 13.39 8.27 3.08
N THR A 26 12.07 8.41 2.93
CA THR A 26 11.41 9.69 3.21
C THR A 26 11.63 10.15 4.65
N GLY A 27 11.83 11.45 4.86
CA GLY A 27 11.92 12.05 6.19
C GLY A 27 10.66 11.85 7.04
N LEU A 28 9.53 11.53 6.40
CA LEU A 28 8.24 11.32 7.07
C LEU A 28 8.01 9.86 7.52
N LYS A 29 8.98 8.96 7.39
CA LYS A 29 8.82 7.52 7.67
C LYS A 29 8.14 7.24 9.02
N HIS A 30 8.59 7.88 10.09
CA HIS A 30 8.03 7.67 11.43
C HIS A 30 6.61 8.23 11.56
N VAL A 31 6.33 9.37 10.93
CA VAL A 31 4.99 9.98 10.92
C VAL A 31 4.01 9.08 10.18
N CYS A 32 4.35 8.63 8.98
CA CYS A 32 3.51 7.73 8.20
C CYS A 32 3.22 6.42 8.94
N LYS A 33 4.24 5.83 9.59
CA LYS A 33 4.06 4.62 10.40
C LYS A 33 3.05 4.82 11.53
N THR A 34 3.16 5.92 12.28
CA THR A 34 2.25 6.23 13.38
C THR A 34 0.83 6.49 12.89
N LEU A 35 0.67 7.26 11.81
CA LEU A 35 -0.63 7.56 11.22
C LEU A 35 -1.31 6.31 10.65
N GLY A 36 -0.56 5.46 9.94
CA GLY A 36 -1.09 4.20 9.41
C GLY A 36 -1.58 3.27 10.52
N PHE A 37 -0.79 3.13 11.59
CA PHE A 37 -1.21 2.35 12.76
C PHE A 37 -2.46 2.93 13.43
N ALA A 38 -2.51 4.24 13.65
CA ALA A 38 -3.66 4.90 14.27
C ALA A 38 -4.93 4.75 13.42
N LEU A 39 -4.82 4.85 12.09
CA LEU A 39 -5.93 4.66 11.17
C LEU A 39 -6.47 3.22 11.22
N GLY A 40 -5.58 2.22 11.14
CA GLY A 40 -5.96 0.81 11.23
C GLY A 40 -6.58 0.45 12.59
N ALA A 41 -5.96 0.87 13.68
CA ALA A 41 -6.49 0.65 15.03
C ALA A 41 -7.83 1.36 15.25
N GLY A 42 -7.95 2.63 14.81
CA GLY A 42 -9.16 3.41 14.95
C GLY A 42 -10.35 2.81 14.20
N THR A 43 -10.13 2.35 12.97
CA THR A 43 -11.19 1.70 12.18
C THR A 43 -11.56 0.31 12.72
N ALA A 44 -10.58 -0.45 13.23
CA ALA A 44 -10.83 -1.72 13.92
C ALA A 44 -11.69 -1.56 15.19
N LEU A 45 -11.53 -0.47 15.94
CA LEU A 45 -12.37 -0.16 17.10
C LEU A 45 -13.84 0.11 16.73
N LEU A 46 -14.10 0.59 15.50
CA LEU A 46 -15.46 0.79 14.98
C LEU A 46 -16.09 -0.52 14.46
N GLY A 47 -15.32 -1.60 14.42
CA GLY A 47 -15.74 -2.93 14.00
C GLY A 47 -15.12 -3.40 12.70
N VAL A 48 -15.48 -4.61 12.31
CA VAL A 48 -14.87 -5.30 11.16
C VAL A 48 -15.17 -4.59 9.85
N LYS A 49 -16.41 -4.16 9.60
CA LYS A 49 -16.77 -3.55 8.31
C LYS A 49 -16.04 -2.21 8.04
N PRO A 50 -15.96 -1.27 9.01
CA PRO A 50 -15.16 -0.06 8.84
C PRO A 50 -13.67 -0.33 8.63
N ALA A 51 -13.11 -1.32 9.35
CA ALA A 51 -11.73 -1.75 9.14
C ALA A 51 -11.49 -2.27 7.72
N MET A 52 -12.38 -3.12 7.20
CA MET A 52 -12.26 -3.64 5.84
C MET A 52 -12.54 -2.59 4.77
N ALA A 53 -13.40 -1.60 5.03
CA ALA A 53 -13.55 -0.43 4.15
C ALA A 53 -12.26 0.41 4.10
N CYS A 54 -11.57 0.55 5.24
CA CYS A 54 -10.25 1.17 5.28
C CYS A 54 -9.21 0.36 4.49
N THR A 55 -9.15 -0.96 4.69
CA THR A 55 -8.26 -1.85 3.92
C THR A 55 -8.54 -1.75 2.43
N GLU A 56 -9.80 -1.89 1.99
CA GLU A 56 -10.18 -1.71 0.58
C GLU A 56 -9.67 -0.39 0.00
N ALA A 57 -9.82 0.71 0.76
CA ALA A 57 -9.39 2.02 0.34
C ALA A 57 -7.86 2.13 0.20
N VAL A 58 -7.11 1.60 1.18
CA VAL A 58 -5.64 1.56 1.16
C VAL A 58 -5.16 0.71 0.00
N GLU A 59 -5.63 -0.54 -0.13
CA GLU A 59 -5.14 -1.47 -1.16
C GLU A 59 -5.47 -1.01 -2.57
N THR A 60 -6.61 -0.35 -2.76
CA THR A 60 -6.92 0.28 -4.05
C THR A 60 -5.84 1.30 -4.44
N VAL A 61 -5.38 2.13 -3.49
CA VAL A 61 -4.39 3.17 -3.77
C VAL A 61 -2.99 2.59 -3.89
N ILE A 62 -2.60 1.65 -3.02
CA ILE A 62 -1.28 1.03 -3.05
C ILE A 62 -1.11 0.16 -4.30
N GLY A 63 -2.10 -0.67 -4.64
CA GLY A 63 -2.09 -1.45 -5.88
C GLY A 63 -2.03 -0.56 -7.13
N GLY A 64 -2.74 0.58 -7.13
CA GLY A 64 -2.61 1.61 -8.16
C GLY A 64 -1.19 2.21 -8.21
N HIS A 65 -0.61 2.51 -7.05
CA HIS A 65 0.73 3.07 -6.95
C HIS A 65 1.80 2.11 -7.48
N TYR A 66 1.71 0.81 -7.21
CA TYR A 66 2.62 -0.19 -7.78
C TYR A 66 2.47 -0.31 -9.30
N ASN A 67 1.25 -0.20 -9.84
CA ASN A 67 1.06 -0.14 -11.30
C ASN A 67 1.76 1.07 -11.94
N ASP A 68 1.69 2.23 -11.28
CA ASP A 68 2.40 3.43 -11.75
C ASP A 68 3.92 3.22 -11.70
N GLN A 69 4.46 2.64 -10.61
CA GLN A 69 5.89 2.31 -10.53
C GLN A 69 6.33 1.35 -11.64
N LEU A 70 5.55 0.30 -11.93
CA LEU A 70 5.84 -0.61 -13.04
C LEU A 70 5.89 0.14 -14.38
N ARG A 71 4.93 1.03 -14.63
CA ARG A 71 4.91 1.86 -15.84
C ARG A 71 6.13 2.77 -15.92
N GLU A 72 6.45 3.48 -14.84
CA GLU A 72 7.62 4.36 -14.74
C GLU A 72 8.91 3.58 -15.06
N THR A 73 9.08 2.39 -14.48
CA THR A 73 10.27 1.57 -14.73
C THR A 73 10.35 1.09 -16.18
N MET A 74 9.23 0.76 -16.84
CA MET A 74 9.22 0.37 -18.26
C MET A 74 9.64 1.50 -19.20
N CYS A 75 9.44 2.75 -18.82
CA CYS A 75 9.85 3.92 -19.59
C CYS A 75 11.35 4.25 -19.45
N LEU A 76 12.05 3.67 -18.47
CA LEU A 76 13.50 3.86 -18.30
C LEU A 76 14.27 3.16 -19.42
N ARG A 77 15.24 3.86 -20.01
CA ARG A 77 16.11 3.29 -21.05
C ARG A 77 17.23 2.49 -20.40
N GLY A 78 17.47 1.28 -20.92
CA GLY A 78 18.53 0.39 -20.47
C GLY A 78 17.98 -0.92 -19.90
N TYR A 79 18.64 -2.02 -20.25
CA TYR A 79 18.36 -3.35 -19.70
C TYR A 79 19.32 -3.59 -18.54
N SER A 80 18.80 -3.88 -17.35
CA SER A 80 19.59 -4.37 -16.23
C SER A 80 18.82 -5.45 -15.49
N SER A 81 19.55 -6.50 -15.07
CA SER A 81 19.03 -7.61 -14.28
C SER A 81 18.35 -7.12 -13.00
N GLU A 82 18.92 -6.09 -12.37
CA GLU A 82 18.42 -5.49 -11.14
C GLU A 82 17.07 -4.78 -11.35
N MET A 83 16.83 -4.17 -12.52
CA MET A 83 15.54 -3.56 -12.82
C MET A 83 14.46 -4.60 -13.10
N ASP A 84 14.82 -5.72 -13.71
CA ASP A 84 13.86 -6.80 -13.91
C ASP A 84 13.47 -7.47 -12.57
N ASP A 85 14.43 -7.68 -11.67
CA ASP A 85 14.17 -8.16 -10.30
C ASP A 85 13.28 -7.19 -9.51
N LEU A 86 13.56 -5.87 -9.59
CA LEU A 86 12.70 -4.85 -8.96
C LEU A 86 11.28 -4.88 -9.53
N ARG A 87 11.13 -4.96 -10.86
CA ARG A 87 9.82 -5.06 -11.53
C ARG A 87 9.07 -6.32 -11.14
N GLU A 88 9.76 -7.44 -10.96
CA GLU A 88 9.14 -8.69 -10.51
C GLU A 88 8.63 -8.57 -9.08
N LYS A 89 9.45 -8.01 -8.17
CA LYS A 89 9.04 -7.74 -6.79
C LYS A 89 7.82 -6.82 -6.70
N ILE A 90 7.83 -5.69 -7.43
CA ILE A 90 6.69 -4.75 -7.46
C ILE A 90 5.44 -5.42 -8.04
N ARG A 91 5.58 -6.21 -9.12
CA ARG A 91 4.46 -6.94 -9.73
C ARG A 91 3.84 -7.93 -8.75
N LYS A 92 4.68 -8.68 -8.04
CA LYS A 92 4.23 -9.62 -7.01
C LYS A 92 3.46 -8.89 -5.91
N PHE A 93 4.01 -7.80 -5.37
CA PHE A 93 3.34 -7.06 -4.30
C PHE A 93 2.01 -6.46 -4.76
N ARG A 94 1.95 -5.91 -5.99
CA ARG A 94 0.68 -5.50 -6.60
C ARG A 94 -0.35 -6.61 -6.66
N ASP A 95 0.04 -7.80 -7.09
CA ASP A 95 -0.89 -8.93 -7.21
C ASP A 95 -1.37 -9.39 -5.82
N GLU A 96 -0.51 -9.30 -4.80
CA GLU A 96 -0.87 -9.53 -3.39
C GLU A 96 -1.85 -8.43 -2.87
N GLU A 97 -1.66 -7.14 -3.20
CA GLU A 97 -2.63 -6.10 -2.80
C GLU A 97 -3.99 -6.28 -3.49
N LEU A 98 -4.01 -6.78 -4.73
CA LEU A 98 -5.26 -7.12 -5.42
C LEU A 98 -5.98 -8.28 -4.73
N GLU A 99 -5.25 -9.27 -4.22
CA GLU A 99 -5.80 -10.33 -3.39
C GLU A 99 -6.37 -9.77 -2.07
N HIS A 100 -5.65 -8.87 -1.41
CA HIS A 100 -6.12 -8.23 -0.16
C HIS A 100 -7.38 -7.40 -0.38
N LEU A 101 -7.42 -6.66 -1.50
CA LEU A 101 -8.60 -5.92 -1.93
C LEU A 101 -9.79 -6.84 -2.18
N ASP A 102 -9.59 -7.97 -2.87
CA ASP A 102 -10.64 -8.95 -3.13
C ASP A 102 -11.19 -9.53 -1.82
N ILE A 103 -10.31 -9.90 -0.89
CA ILE A 103 -10.69 -10.35 0.46
C ILE A 103 -11.52 -9.28 1.16
N ALA A 104 -11.10 -8.02 1.12
CA ALA A 104 -11.83 -6.91 1.75
C ALA A 104 -13.24 -6.73 1.21
N VAL A 105 -13.40 -6.77 -0.11
CA VAL A 105 -14.68 -6.55 -0.78
C VAL A 105 -15.59 -7.77 -0.70
N ASN A 106 -15.08 -8.96 -1.03
CA ASN A 106 -15.90 -10.15 -1.25
C ASN A 106 -16.03 -11.03 -0.01
N SER A 107 -14.95 -11.20 0.78
CA SER A 107 -14.97 -12.10 1.94
C SER A 107 -15.53 -11.42 3.19
N TRP A 108 -15.40 -10.10 3.30
CA TRP A 108 -15.81 -9.35 4.50
C TRP A 108 -16.88 -8.29 4.25
N ASP A 109 -17.38 -8.18 3.02
CA ASP A 109 -18.47 -7.28 2.63
C ASP A 109 -18.25 -5.84 3.13
N SER A 110 -17.08 -5.29 2.81
CA SER A 110 -16.70 -3.90 3.15
C SER A 110 -17.78 -2.89 2.75
N LYS A 111 -18.45 -3.13 1.61
CA LYS A 111 -19.50 -2.27 1.04
C LYS A 111 -20.71 -2.09 1.96
N SER A 112 -20.96 -3.05 2.84
CA SER A 112 -22.00 -2.93 3.87
C SER A 112 -21.56 -2.17 5.12
N SER A 113 -20.37 -1.56 5.13
CA SER A 113 -19.96 -0.66 6.21
C SER A 113 -20.87 0.56 6.26
N PHE A 114 -21.30 0.94 7.46
CA PHE A 114 -21.93 2.24 7.68
C PHE A 114 -20.96 3.33 7.22
N ALA A 115 -21.44 4.24 6.37
CA ALA A 115 -20.63 5.29 5.73
C ALA A 115 -19.43 4.81 4.88
N HIS A 116 -19.50 3.60 4.27
CA HIS A 116 -18.46 3.05 3.38
C HIS A 116 -17.88 4.09 2.41
N GLY A 117 -18.74 4.75 1.62
CA GLY A 117 -18.29 5.73 0.63
C GLY A 117 -17.52 6.91 1.23
N LEU A 118 -17.88 7.35 2.44
CA LEU A 118 -17.17 8.44 3.12
C LEU A 118 -15.79 7.99 3.61
N ILE A 119 -15.73 6.85 4.31
CA ILE A 119 -14.48 6.27 4.83
C ILE A 119 -13.51 6.02 3.67
N THR A 120 -14.00 5.35 2.62
CA THR A 120 -13.21 4.99 1.46
C THR A 120 -12.65 6.23 0.76
N ASN A 121 -13.46 7.26 0.55
CA ASN A 121 -12.99 8.48 -0.11
C ASN A 121 -11.94 9.24 0.74
N ILE A 122 -12.18 9.41 2.03
CA ILE A 122 -11.24 10.09 2.93
C ILE A 122 -9.90 9.35 2.97
N VAL A 123 -9.95 8.03 3.15
CA VAL A 123 -8.73 7.20 3.23
C VAL A 123 -7.99 7.22 1.89
N LYS A 124 -8.68 7.06 0.76
CA LYS A 124 -8.07 7.12 -0.57
C LYS A 124 -7.35 8.45 -0.80
N THR A 125 -8.03 9.57 -0.54
CA THR A 125 -7.43 10.91 -0.68
C THR A 125 -6.23 11.07 0.25
N GLY A 126 -6.34 10.61 1.50
CA GLY A 126 -5.22 10.63 2.46
C GLY A 126 -4.01 9.85 1.98
N CYS A 127 -4.20 8.63 1.49
CA CYS A 127 -3.12 7.79 0.94
C CYS A 127 -2.45 8.42 -0.27
N ILE A 128 -3.24 8.95 -1.23
CA ILE A 128 -2.70 9.62 -2.42
C ILE A 128 -1.85 10.83 -2.02
N LEU A 129 -2.34 11.66 -1.08
CA LEU A 129 -1.60 12.80 -0.57
C LEU A 129 -0.32 12.35 0.16
N ALA A 130 -0.39 11.33 1.00
CA ALA A 130 0.77 10.80 1.70
C ALA A 130 1.86 10.34 0.73
N ILE A 131 1.49 9.57 -0.31
CA ILE A 131 2.42 9.14 -1.37
C ILE A 131 3.04 10.37 -2.06
N TRP A 132 2.22 11.35 -2.44
CA TRP A 132 2.69 12.55 -3.13
C TRP A 132 3.69 13.36 -2.30
N VAL A 133 3.45 13.50 -0.99
CA VAL A 133 4.35 14.21 -0.06
C VAL A 133 5.63 13.41 0.17
N CYS A 134 5.51 12.11 0.47
CA CYS A 134 6.67 11.24 0.74
C CYS A 134 7.62 11.12 -0.44
N LYS A 135 7.12 11.18 -1.69
CA LYS A 135 7.97 11.22 -2.90
C LYS A 135 8.85 12.47 -2.99
N ARG A 136 8.55 13.55 -2.25
CA ARG A 136 9.24 14.86 -2.34
C ARG A 136 10.16 15.16 -1.17
N ILE A 137 9.97 14.50 -0.03
CA ILE A 137 10.69 14.75 1.23
C ILE A 137 11.57 13.57 1.56
#